data_AF-H0AFA4-F1
#
_entry.id   AF-H0AFA4-F1
#
_cell.length_a   1.000
_cell.length_b   1.000
_cell.length_c   1.000
_cell.angle_alpha   90.00
_cell.angle_beta   90.00
_cell.angle_gamma   90.00
#
_symmetry.space_group_name_H-M   'P 1'
#
loop_
_entity.id
_entity.type
_entity.pdbx_description
1 polymer ?
#
loop_
_entity_poly.entity_id
_entity_poly.type
_entity_poly.pdbx_seq_one_letter_code
_entity_poly.pdbx_strand_id
1 'polypeptide(L)'
;MSKLVQIAQYVPTVENPEREQTLKQMLTWTGLVLLLYFTLTEIPLYAADAAQVEQAVQQLRTFQTLLGSNIGTIITLGIGPIVTA
;
A
#
# COMPACT_ATOMS: atom_id res chain seq x y z
N MET A 1 2.84 31.50 8.65
CA MET A 1 2.49 30.11 8.31
C MET A 1 3.52 29.17 8.90
N SER A 2 3.10 28.10 9.57
CA SER A 2 4.02 27.10 10.14
C SER A 2 4.84 26.45 9.02
N LYS A 3 6.15 26.26 9.22
CA LYS A 3 7.08 25.66 8.23
C LYS A 3 6.61 24.29 7.72
N LEU A 4 5.83 23.55 8.51
CA LEU A 4 5.25 22.26 8.14
C LEU A 4 4.28 22.37 6.96
N VAL A 5 3.45 23.42 6.94
CA VAL A 5 2.48 23.67 5.85
C VAL A 5 3.19 23.95 4.53
N GLN A 6 4.36 24.60 4.59
CA GLN A 6 5.18 24.86 3.40
C GLN A 6 5.86 23.59 2.85
N ILE A 7 5.99 22.53 3.63
CA ILE A 7 6.57 21.26 3.18
C ILE A 7 5.46 20.33 2.67
N ALA A 8 4.30 20.32 3.35
CA ALA A 8 3.16 19.50 2.98
C ALA A 8 2.65 19.78 1.57
N GLN A 9 2.75 21.01 1.06
CA GLN A 9 2.36 21.37 -0.31
C GLN A 9 3.15 20.65 -1.43
N TYR A 10 4.30 20.05 -1.12
CA TYR A 10 5.08 19.27 -2.08
C TYR A 10 4.61 17.81 -2.19
N VAL A 11 3.76 17.34 -1.29
CA VAL A 11 3.22 15.98 -1.33
C VAL A 11 2.08 15.94 -2.35
N PRO A 12 2.19 15.16 -3.44
CA PRO A 12 1.13 15.07 -4.44
C PRO A 12 -0.14 14.49 -3.80
N THR A 13 -1.28 15.10 -4.11
CA THR A 13 -2.60 14.68 -3.59
C THR A 13 -3.55 14.42 -4.76
N VAL A 14 -4.48 13.48 -4.59
CA VAL A 14 -5.52 13.17 -5.58
C VAL A 14 -6.66 14.20 -5.46
N GLU A 15 -7.10 14.76 -6.58
CA GLU A 15 -8.21 15.71 -6.62
C GLU A 15 -9.56 15.02 -6.38
N ASN A 16 -10.49 15.73 -5.74
CA ASN A 16 -11.84 15.22 -5.55
C ASN A 16 -12.58 15.16 -6.90
N PRO A 17 -13.44 14.16 -7.12
CA PRO A 17 -14.19 14.06 -8.36
C PRO A 17 -15.10 15.28 -8.55
N GLU A 18 -15.06 15.91 -9.73
CA GLU A 18 -15.90 17.07 -10.07
C GLU A 18 -17.40 16.77 -10.07
N ARG A 19 -17.77 15.50 -10.20
CA ARG A 19 -19.16 15.02 -10.28
C ARG A 19 -19.36 13.85 -9.32
N GLU A 20 -20.58 13.76 -8.79
CA GLU A 20 -21.00 12.61 -8.00
C GLU A 20 -20.79 11.32 -8.79
N GLN A 21 -20.06 10.39 -8.18
CA GLN A 21 -19.77 9.10 -8.76
C GLN A 21 -20.97 8.18 -8.53
N THR A 22 -21.43 7.53 -9.60
CA THR A 22 -22.43 6.47 -9.48
C THR A 22 -21.84 5.26 -8.75
N LEU A 23 -22.68 4.46 -8.09
CA LEU A 23 -22.24 3.22 -7.41
C LEU A 23 -21.43 2.31 -8.34
N LYS A 24 -21.81 2.21 -9.61
CA LYS A 24 -21.08 1.42 -10.62
C LYS A 24 -19.67 1.93 -10.83
N GLN A 25 -19.48 3.25 -10.95
CA GLN A 25 -18.15 3.85 -11.13
C GLN A 25 -17.26 3.60 -9.90
N MET A 26 -17.79 3.82 -8.69
CA MET A 26 -17.06 3.53 -7.45
C MET A 26 -16.63 2.06 -7.38
N LEU A 27 -17.52 1.14 -7.74
CA LEU A 27 -17.21 -0.29 -7.75
C LEU A 27 -16.14 -0.65 -8.79
N THR A 28 -16.19 -0.04 -9.97
CA THR A 28 -15.14 -0.23 -11.00
C THR A 28 -13.78 0.25 -10.52
N TRP A 29 -13.69 1.41 -9.87
CA TRP A 29 -12.44 1.92 -9.31
C TRP A 29 -11.92 1.04 -8.19
N THR A 30 -12.77 0.61 -7.26
CA THR A 30 -12.40 -0.33 -6.20
C THR A 30 -11.88 -1.64 -6.79
N GLY A 31 -12.57 -2.20 -7.78
CA GLY A 31 -12.14 -3.42 -8.46
C GLY A 31 -10.77 -3.27 -9.15
N LEU A 32 -10.53 -2.12 -9.79
CA LEU A 32 -9.25 -1.82 -10.44
C LEU A 32 -8.10 -1.75 -9.42
N VAL A 33 -8.31 -1.04 -8.30
CA VAL A 33 -7.30 -0.94 -7.23
C VAL A 33 -7.04 -2.29 -6.58
N LEU A 34 -8.07 -3.10 -6.37
CA LEU A 34 -7.92 -4.47 -5.84
C LEU A 34 -7.10 -5.36 -6.79
N LEU A 35 -7.37 -5.29 -8.09
CA LEU A 35 -6.59 -6.04 -9.08
C LEU A 35 -5.12 -5.62 -9.03
N LEU A 36 -4.85 -4.32 -9.01
CA LEU A 36 -3.49 -3.79 -8.87
C LEU A 36 -2.83 -4.29 -7.58
N TYR A 37 -3.52 -4.21 -6.44
CA TYR A 37 -3.03 -4.71 -5.16
C TYR A 37 -2.64 -6.20 -5.20
N PHE A 38 -3.50 -7.05 -5.76
CA PHE A 38 -3.19 -8.48 -5.87
C PHE A 38 -2.02 -8.73 -6.84
N THR A 39 -1.94 -8.01 -7.96
CA THR A 39 -0.80 -8.16 -8.87
C THR A 39 0.53 -7.78 -8.23
N LEU A 40 0.56 -6.68 -7.46
CA LEU A 40 1.77 -6.26 -6.75
C LEU A 40 2.17 -7.23 -5.62
N THR A 41 1.21 -7.99 -5.08
CA THR A 41 1.44 -9.00 -4.06
C THR A 41 2.18 -10.22 -4.63
N GLU A 42 2.13 -10.45 -5.93
CA GLU A 42 2.83 -11.58 -6.57
C GLU A 42 4.22 -11.20 -7.10
N ILE A 43 4.53 -9.90 -7.20
CA ILE A 43 5.80 -9.44 -7.75
C ILE A 43 6.87 -9.46 -6.65
N PRO A 44 7.91 -10.31 -6.75
CA PRO A 44 8.96 -10.38 -5.76
C PRO A 44 9.83 -9.12 -5.80
N LEU A 45 10.33 -8.73 -4.64
CA LEU A 45 11.21 -7.58 -4.50
C LEU A 45 12.57 -7.89 -5.16
N TYR A 46 13.07 -6.96 -5.97
CA TYR A 46 14.38 -7.12 -6.59
C TYR A 46 15.48 -7.23 -5.54
N ALA A 47 16.36 -8.23 -5.69
CA ALA A 47 17.45 -8.56 -4.78
C ALA A 47 17.03 -9.01 -3.35
N ALA A 48 15.81 -9.51 -3.16
CA ALA A 48 15.44 -10.16 -1.91
C ALA A 48 16.14 -11.52 -1.75
N ASP A 49 16.87 -11.69 -0.65
CA ASP A 49 17.44 -12.97 -0.25
C ASP A 49 16.33 -13.86 0.33
N ALA A 50 16.13 -15.04 -0.27
CA ALA A 50 15.06 -15.96 0.11
C ALA A 50 15.15 -16.41 1.58
N ALA A 51 16.36 -16.59 2.13
CA ALA A 51 16.54 -17.02 3.51
C ALA A 51 16.17 -15.90 4.51
N GLN A 52 16.49 -14.65 4.17
CA GLN A 52 16.14 -13.50 4.99
C GLN A 52 14.63 -13.21 4.97
N VAL A 53 14.00 -13.36 3.79
CA VAL A 53 12.55 -13.23 3.65
C VAL A 53 11.84 -14.29 4.49
N GLU A 54 12.27 -15.55 4.41
CA GLU A 54 11.66 -16.64 5.18
C GLU A 54 11.76 -16.40 6.69
N GLN A 55 12.92 -15.97 7.18
CA GLN A 55 13.11 -15.62 8.59
C GLN A 55 12.21 -14.45 9.02
N ALA A 56 12.10 -13.40 8.20
CA ALA A 56 11.24 -12.26 8.48
C ALA A 56 9.75 -12.63 8.49
N VAL A 57 9.31 -13.49 7.56
CA VAL A 57 7.94 -14.02 7.53
C VAL A 57 7.62 -14.80 8.80
N GLN A 58 8.55 -15.61 9.30
CA GLN A 58 8.35 -16.39 10.53
C GLN A 58 8.19 -15.47 11.76
N GLN A 59 9.01 -14.41 11.86
CA GLN A 59 8.97 -13.49 13.00
C GLN A 59 7.80 -12.51 12.96
N LEU A 60 7.40 -12.07 11.76
CA LEU A 60 6.44 -10.98 11.55
C LEU A 60 5.11 -11.46 10.96
N ARG A 61 4.79 -12.75 11.03
CA ARG A 61 3.55 -13.32 10.49
C ARG A 61 2.29 -12.59 10.97
N THR A 62 2.24 -12.22 12.25
CA THR A 62 1.11 -11.48 12.82
C THR A 62 0.98 -10.09 12.20
N PHE A 63 2.10 -9.40 11.97
CA PHE A 63 2.11 -8.10 11.29
C PHE A 63 1.71 -8.23 9.83
N GLN A 64 2.09 -9.30 9.14
CA GLN A 64 1.64 -9.55 7.76
C GLN A 64 0.12 -9.59 7.65
N THR A 65 -0.52 -10.37 8.52
CA THR A 65 -1.97 -10.50 8.52
C THR A 65 -2.66 -9.19 8.89
N LEU A 66 -2.15 -8.47 9.89
CA LEU A 66 -2.75 -7.21 10.35
C LEU A 66 -2.58 -6.05 9.36
N LEU A 67 -1.42 -5.97 8.72
CA LEU A 67 -1.06 -4.86 7.83
C LEU A 67 -1.40 -5.14 6.36
N GLY A 68 -2.01 -6.30 6.05
CA GLY A 68 -2.23 -6.72 4.67
C GLY A 68 -0.94 -6.63 3.86
N SER A 69 0.15 -7.15 4.42
CA SER A 69 1.46 -7.10 3.77
C SER A 69 1.90 -8.50 3.35
N ASN A 70 2.79 -8.57 2.36
CA ASN A 70 3.40 -9.81 1.91
C ASN A 70 4.91 -9.61 1.81
N ILE A 71 5.63 -10.12 2.81
CA ILE A 71 7.08 -9.89 2.95
C ILE A 71 7.82 -10.62 1.83
N GLY A 72 8.67 -9.88 1.12
CA GLY A 72 9.39 -10.38 -0.06
C GLY A 72 8.80 -9.93 -1.39
N THR A 73 7.71 -9.14 -1.35
CA THR A 73 7.04 -8.58 -2.54
C THR A 73 7.09 -7.06 -2.54
N ILE A 74 6.56 -6.42 -3.58
CA ILE A 74 6.43 -4.95 -3.60
C ILE A 74 5.60 -4.44 -2.39
N ILE A 75 4.65 -5.23 -1.89
CA ILE A 75 3.79 -4.88 -0.74
C ILE A 75 4.35 -5.43 0.58
N THR A 76 5.68 -5.44 0.76
CA THR A 76 6.32 -5.95 2.00
C THR A 76 5.85 -5.24 3.27
N LEU A 77 5.50 -3.95 3.21
CA LEU A 77 5.02 -3.18 4.37
C LEU A 77 3.49 -3.04 4.44
N GLY A 78 2.76 -3.37 3.36
CA GLY A 78 1.30 -3.21 3.31
C GLY A 78 0.84 -1.80 3.67
N ILE A 79 -0.19 -1.72 4.52
CA ILE A 79 -0.69 -0.45 5.08
C ILE A 79 0.08 0.02 6.32
N GLY A 80 1.19 -0.65 6.69
CA GLY A 80 1.98 -0.38 7.88
C GLY A 80 2.26 1.11 8.13
N PRO A 81 2.88 1.83 7.18
CA PRO A 81 3.19 3.25 7.35
C PRO A 81 1.97 4.13 7.61
N ILE A 82 0.81 3.79 7.04
CA ILE A 82 -0.44 4.57 7.17
C ILE A 82 -1.05 4.36 8.55
N VAL A 83 -1.00 3.15 9.10
CA VAL A 83 -1.58 2.83 10.41
C VAL A 83 -0.71 3.35 11.56
N THR A 84 0.60 3.47 11.33
CA THR A 84 1.56 3.89 12.36
C THR A 84 1.80 5.40 12.44
N ALA A 85 1.48 6.16 11.40
CA ALA A 85 1.67 7.61 11.33
C ALA A 85 0.63 8.36 12.18
#